data_AF-A0A1I0LTH8-F1
#
_entry.id   AF-A0A1I0LTH8-F1
#
_cell.length_a   1.000
_cell.length_b   1.000
_cell.length_c   1.000
_cell.angle_alpha   90.00
_cell.angle_beta   90.00
_cell.angle_gamma   90.00
#
_symmetry.space_group_name_H-M   'P 1'
#
loop_
_entity.id
_entity.type
_entity.pdbx_description
1 polymer ?
#
loop_
_entity_poly.entity_id
_entity_poly.type
_entity_poly.pdbx_seq_one_letter_code
_entity_poly.pdbx_strand_id
1 'polypeptide(L)'
;MKHNIKPGDRLRITIIGEANLLDDKDIWVAVPAPHTPRLTFKVPLDSAAITIEVLTPRYWPPMRGDVWRDGEGREWFAVQDVPDAVTLVTEHGRHGLSDPEELLPLHGPWRIAYKGRERREAEDRDRAEDHDLGDEPPF
;
A
#
# COMPACT_ATOMS: atom_id res chain seq x y z
N MET A 1 -14.02 -9.65 -12.12
CA MET A 1 -13.11 -10.05 -11.01
C MET A 1 -13.32 -9.08 -9.85
N LYS A 2 -13.43 -9.54 -8.60
CA LYS A 2 -13.45 -8.63 -7.44
C LYS A 2 -12.01 -8.17 -7.20
N HIS A 3 -11.72 -6.90 -7.40
CA HIS A 3 -10.45 -6.31 -7.00
C HIS A 3 -10.35 -6.33 -5.47
N ASN A 4 -9.36 -7.02 -4.91
CA ASN A 4 -9.12 -7.09 -3.46
C ASN A 4 -8.32 -5.86 -2.99
N ILE A 5 -8.90 -4.68 -3.15
CA ILE A 5 -8.31 -3.38 -2.79
C ILE A 5 -8.85 -2.97 -1.43
N LYS A 6 -7.97 -2.50 -0.53
CA LYS A 6 -8.31 -2.04 0.82
C LYS A 6 -8.00 -0.55 0.99
N PRO A 7 -8.72 0.15 1.88
CA PRO A 7 -8.34 1.51 2.27
C PRO A 7 -6.88 1.57 2.74
N GLY A 8 -6.13 2.53 2.21
CA GLY A 8 -4.72 2.74 2.47
C GLY A 8 -3.78 2.03 1.48
N ASP A 9 -4.26 1.11 0.65
CA ASP A 9 -3.43 0.52 -0.42
C ASP A 9 -2.98 1.60 -1.39
N ARG A 10 -1.70 1.59 -1.78
CA ARG A 10 -1.20 2.46 -2.83
C ARG A 10 -1.43 1.80 -4.18
N LEU A 11 -2.05 2.54 -5.08
CA LEU A 11 -2.47 2.03 -6.39
C LEU A 11 -1.68 2.70 -7.52
N ARG A 12 -1.33 1.92 -8.54
CA ARG A 12 -1.03 2.41 -9.89
C ARG A 12 -2.31 2.26 -10.70
N ILE A 13 -2.86 3.38 -11.13
CA ILE A 13 -4.05 3.41 -11.97
C ILE A 13 -3.61 3.86 -13.36
N THR A 14 -3.82 3.02 -14.35
CA THR A 14 -3.56 3.30 -15.76
C THR A 14 -4.90 3.39 -16.47
N ILE A 15 -5.15 4.52 -17.14
CA ILE A 15 -6.36 4.79 -17.92
C ILE A 15 -5.94 4.92 -19.38
N ILE A 16 -6.46 4.05 -20.24
CA ILE A 16 -6.23 4.00 -21.69
C ILE A 16 -7.49 4.51 -22.37
N GLY A 17 -7.50 5.76 -22.82
CA GLY A 17 -8.68 6.36 -23.45
C GLY A 17 -8.39 6.93 -24.84
N GLU A 18 -9.42 6.95 -25.68
CA GLU A 18 -9.50 7.81 -26.86
C GLU A 18 -10.41 9.01 -26.52
N ALA A 19 -10.01 10.22 -26.89
CA ALA A 19 -10.65 11.45 -26.42
C ALA A 19 -12.00 11.72 -27.12
N ASN A 20 -13.16 11.48 -26.48
CA ASN A 20 -14.47 11.61 -27.14
C ASN A 20 -15.70 12.08 -26.28
N LEU A 21 -15.56 12.53 -25.01
CA LEU A 21 -16.60 12.80 -23.93
C LEU A 21 -16.84 11.63 -22.92
N LEU A 22 -17.25 11.93 -21.67
CA LEU A 22 -17.20 11.07 -20.45
C LEU A 22 -18.45 11.19 -19.52
N ASP A 23 -19.01 10.06 -18.99
CA ASP A 23 -19.92 9.97 -17.80
C ASP A 23 -19.90 8.59 -17.05
N ASP A 24 -20.75 8.44 -16.01
CA ASP A 24 -20.54 7.89 -14.64
C ASP A 24 -20.61 6.35 -14.39
N LYS A 25 -19.52 5.78 -13.87
CA LYS A 25 -19.44 4.52 -13.08
C LYS A 25 -18.10 4.51 -12.35
N ASP A 26 -18.04 4.62 -11.02
CA ASP A 26 -16.73 5.03 -10.50
C ASP A 26 -16.37 4.83 -9.01
N ILE A 27 -15.06 4.91 -8.69
CA ILE A 27 -14.41 4.83 -7.36
C ILE A 27 -13.61 6.10 -6.99
N TRP A 28 -13.66 6.56 -5.74
CA TRP A 28 -12.97 7.78 -5.27
C TRP A 28 -11.48 7.53 -4.95
N VAL A 29 -10.58 8.34 -5.52
CA VAL A 29 -9.12 8.27 -5.30
C VAL A 29 -8.57 9.63 -4.91
N ALA A 30 -7.85 9.74 -3.79
CA ALA A 30 -7.21 10.99 -3.36
C ALA A 30 -5.74 11.01 -3.80
N VAL A 31 -5.36 12.01 -4.62
CA VAL A 31 -3.95 12.21 -5.03
C VAL A 31 -3.33 13.32 -4.16
N PRO A 32 -2.19 13.08 -3.49
CA PRO A 32 -1.45 14.14 -2.79
C PRO A 32 -0.88 15.13 -3.81
N ALA A 33 -1.18 16.42 -3.66
CA ALA A 33 -0.61 17.48 -4.47
C ALA A 33 0.16 18.46 -3.54
N PRO A 34 1.38 18.91 -3.90
CA PRO A 34 2.21 19.72 -3.01
C PRO A 34 1.60 21.11 -2.68
N HIS A 35 0.60 21.58 -3.44
CA HIS A 35 0.03 22.92 -3.26
C HIS A 35 -1.51 22.99 -3.42
N THR A 36 -2.23 21.87 -3.25
CA THR A 36 -3.70 21.84 -3.46
C THR A 36 -4.37 20.82 -2.53
N PRO A 37 -5.58 21.10 -1.99
CA PRO A 37 -6.37 20.09 -1.30
C PRO A 37 -6.71 18.98 -2.28
N ARG A 38 -6.07 17.81 -2.11
CA ARG A 38 -6.37 16.50 -2.72
C ARG A 38 -7.43 16.50 -3.82
N LEU A 39 -7.01 16.41 -5.09
CA LEU A 39 -7.94 16.15 -6.19
C LEU A 39 -8.51 14.74 -6.00
N THR A 40 -9.83 14.66 -5.93
CA THR A 40 -10.54 13.39 -5.82
C THR A 40 -11.49 13.25 -7.00
N PHE A 41 -11.35 12.17 -7.75
CA PHE A 41 -12.21 11.84 -8.87
C PHE A 41 -12.52 10.35 -8.88
N LYS A 42 -13.46 10.00 -9.72
CA LYS A 42 -14.17 8.74 -9.68
C LYS A 42 -13.65 7.86 -10.88
N VAL A 43 -13.28 6.58 -10.68
CA VAL A 43 -12.76 5.65 -11.72
C VAL A 43 -13.57 4.33 -11.91
N PRO A 44 -14.04 3.95 -13.12
CA PRO A 44 -14.76 2.68 -13.36
C PRO A 44 -13.89 1.41 -13.26
N LEU A 45 -14.32 0.41 -12.48
CA LEU A 45 -13.58 -0.86 -12.32
C LEU A 45 -13.87 -1.90 -13.42
N ASP A 46 -15.01 -1.79 -14.09
CA ASP A 46 -15.47 -2.73 -15.12
C ASP A 46 -15.04 -2.33 -16.53
N SER A 47 -14.30 -1.23 -16.67
CA SER A 47 -13.83 -0.75 -17.96
C SER A 47 -12.57 -1.48 -18.41
N ALA A 48 -12.59 -2.02 -19.63
CA ALA A 48 -11.38 -2.58 -20.26
C ALA A 48 -10.28 -1.53 -20.50
N ALA A 49 -10.65 -0.24 -20.48
CA ALA A 49 -9.72 0.89 -20.58
C ALA A 49 -8.95 1.16 -19.28
N ILE A 50 -9.32 0.53 -18.16
CA ILE A 50 -8.75 0.84 -16.85
C ILE A 50 -8.03 -0.38 -16.31
N THR A 51 -6.73 -0.20 -16.02
CA THR A 51 -5.91 -1.19 -15.32
C THR A 51 -5.53 -0.64 -13.96
N ILE A 52 -5.80 -1.42 -12.91
CA ILE A 52 -5.49 -1.06 -11.54
C ILE A 52 -4.57 -2.13 -10.95
N GLU A 53 -3.42 -1.68 -10.46
CA GLU A 53 -2.42 -2.51 -9.79
C GLU A 53 -2.18 -1.97 -8.37
N VAL A 54 -2.20 -2.86 -7.37
CA VAL A 54 -1.77 -2.51 -6.01
C VAL A 54 -0.24 -2.50 -5.99
N LEU A 55 0.35 -1.32 -5.86
CA LEU A 55 1.80 -1.15 -5.78
C LEU A 55 2.34 -1.56 -4.42
N THR A 56 1.66 -1.14 -3.36
CA THR A 56 1.96 -1.56 -2.00
C THR A 56 0.65 -1.69 -1.22
N PRO A 57 0.55 -2.65 -0.29
CA PRO A 57 -0.56 -2.71 0.63
C PRO A 57 -0.47 -1.55 1.63
N ARG A 58 -1.60 -1.23 2.27
CA ARG A 58 -1.72 -0.20 3.33
C ARG A 58 -0.72 -0.28 4.48
N TYR A 59 -0.09 -1.43 4.63
CA TYR A 59 0.86 -1.76 5.69
C TYR A 59 2.29 -1.37 5.34
N TRP A 60 2.53 -0.86 4.13
CA TRP A 60 3.82 -0.29 3.73
C TRP A 60 4.12 0.98 4.55
N PRO A 61 5.36 1.19 5.02
CA PRO A 61 6.60 0.47 4.68
C PRO A 61 6.85 -0.84 5.46
N PRO A 62 7.85 -1.65 5.05
CA PRO A 62 8.26 -2.87 5.76
C PRO A 62 8.69 -2.60 7.21
N MET A 63 8.34 -3.52 8.11
CA MET A 63 8.78 -3.53 9.50
C MET A 63 9.74 -4.71 9.71
N ARG A 64 10.56 -4.64 10.76
CA ARG A 64 11.49 -5.70 11.10
C ARG A 64 10.76 -7.05 11.25
N GLY A 65 11.35 -8.08 10.65
CA GLY A 65 10.83 -9.44 10.67
C GLY A 65 9.71 -9.70 9.67
N ASP A 66 9.28 -8.71 8.89
CA ASP A 66 8.42 -8.97 7.73
C ASP A 66 9.19 -9.70 6.62
N VAL A 67 8.45 -10.47 5.82
CA VAL A 67 8.90 -10.94 4.52
C VAL A 67 7.98 -10.38 3.45
N TRP A 68 8.59 -9.75 2.46
CA TRP A 68 7.92 -9.11 1.34
C TRP A 68 8.27 -9.81 0.05
N ARG A 69 7.32 -9.85 -0.88
CA ARG A 69 7.50 -10.38 -2.23
C ARG A 69 7.40 -9.24 -3.23
N ASP A 70 8.36 -9.14 -4.12
CA ASP A 70 8.41 -8.11 -5.16
C ASP A 70 7.60 -8.51 -6.41
N GLY A 71 7.61 -7.64 -7.43
CA GLY A 71 6.89 -7.85 -8.69
C GLY A 71 7.40 -9.03 -9.51
N GLU A 72 8.63 -9.47 -9.28
CA GLU A 72 9.25 -10.63 -9.90
C GLU A 72 9.03 -11.93 -9.09
N GLY A 73 8.39 -11.83 -7.93
CA GLY A 73 8.13 -12.95 -7.05
C GLY A 73 9.26 -13.28 -6.08
N ARG A 74 10.31 -12.45 -6.00
CA ARG A 74 11.44 -12.66 -5.09
C ARG A 74 11.09 -12.27 -3.67
N GLU A 75 11.63 -13.02 -2.72
CA GLU A 75 11.42 -12.75 -1.30
C GLU A 75 12.52 -11.83 -0.75
N TRP A 76 12.07 -10.87 0.04
CA TRP A 76 12.86 -9.83 0.67
C TRP A 76 12.58 -9.84 2.17
N PHE A 77 13.63 -10.00 2.95
CA PHE A 77 13.59 -10.07 4.39
C PHE A 77 13.85 -8.69 4.97
N ALA A 78 12.91 -8.18 5.75
CA ALA A 78 13.05 -6.90 6.44
C ALA A 78 13.87 -7.10 7.73
N VAL A 79 15.12 -6.69 7.69
CA VAL A 79 16.06 -6.76 8.81
C VAL A 79 16.38 -5.36 9.33
N GLN A 80 16.76 -5.24 10.60
CA GLN A 80 17.18 -3.97 11.18
C GLN A 80 18.69 -4.00 11.37
N ASP A 81 19.42 -3.47 10.38
CA ASP A 81 20.89 -3.45 10.38
C ASP A 81 21.46 -2.26 11.15
N VAL A 82 20.68 -1.17 11.26
CA VAL A 82 21.01 0.03 12.03
C VAL A 82 19.85 0.42 12.94
N PRO A 83 20.09 1.12 14.06
CA PRO A 83 19.03 1.71 14.86
C PRO A 83 18.10 2.53 13.97
N ASP A 84 16.79 2.34 14.15
CA ASP A 84 15.74 3.11 13.48
C ASP A 84 15.62 2.99 11.95
N ALA A 85 16.37 2.11 11.27
CA ALA A 85 16.16 1.83 9.85
C ALA A 85 16.03 0.34 9.53
N VAL A 86 15.06 0.02 8.68
CA VAL A 86 14.88 -1.32 8.13
C VAL A 86 15.61 -1.42 6.79
N THR A 87 16.25 -2.55 6.54
CA THR A 87 16.89 -2.91 5.27
C THR A 87 16.16 -4.11 4.71
N LEU A 88 15.79 -4.07 3.43
CA LEU A 88 15.31 -5.24 2.71
C LEU A 88 16.51 -6.00 2.15
N VAL A 89 16.61 -7.28 2.50
CA VAL A 89 17.69 -8.16 2.04
C VAL A 89 17.09 -9.31 1.25
N THR A 90 17.71 -9.63 0.12
CA THR A 90 17.41 -10.81 -0.70
C THR A 90 18.71 -11.49 -1.10
N GLU A 91 18.64 -12.65 -1.77
CA GLU A 91 19.82 -13.38 -2.21
C GLU A 91 20.67 -12.59 -3.24
N HIS A 92 20.04 -11.67 -3.95
CA HIS A 92 20.66 -10.85 -5.01
C HIS A 92 21.11 -9.46 -4.56
N GLY A 93 20.85 -9.06 -3.31
CA GLY A 93 21.23 -7.72 -2.87
C GLY A 93 20.58 -7.27 -1.58
N ARG A 94 20.85 -6.00 -1.23
CA ARG A 94 20.31 -5.34 -0.06
C ARG A 94 19.96 -3.89 -0.40
N HIS A 95 18.86 -3.39 0.15
CA HIS A 95 18.46 -1.99 0.02
C HIS A 95 18.03 -1.44 1.38
N GLY A 96 18.71 -0.38 1.83
CA GLY A 96 18.29 0.36 3.01
C GLY A 96 17.02 1.14 2.72
N LEU A 97 16.04 1.10 3.62
CA LEU A 97 14.78 1.85 3.51
C LEU A 97 14.92 3.24 4.13
N SER A 98 15.93 4.01 3.74
CA SER A 98 15.97 5.44 4.09
C SER A 98 14.86 6.22 3.40
N ASP A 99 14.48 5.78 2.19
CA ASP A 99 13.26 6.18 1.51
C ASP A 99 12.60 4.94 0.86
N PRO A 100 11.59 4.34 1.51
CA PRO A 100 10.85 3.21 0.95
C PRO A 100 10.22 3.50 -0.42
N GLU A 101 9.99 4.77 -0.78
CA GLU A 101 9.40 5.15 -2.05
C GLU A 101 10.32 4.84 -3.24
N GLU A 102 11.64 4.89 -3.05
CA GLU A 102 12.64 4.63 -4.09
C GLU A 102 12.59 3.17 -4.58
N LEU A 103 12.07 2.25 -3.77
CA LEU A 103 11.97 0.83 -4.13
C LEU A 103 10.76 0.50 -5.01
N LEU A 104 9.77 1.39 -5.08
CA LEU A 104 8.54 1.11 -5.81
C LEU A 104 8.75 1.06 -7.33
N PRO A 105 9.50 1.99 -7.95
CA PRO A 105 9.81 1.91 -9.38
C PRO A 105 10.73 0.74 -9.74
N LEU A 106 11.57 0.29 -8.80
CA LEU A 106 12.60 -0.72 -9.06
C LEU A 106 12.07 -2.16 -8.96
N HIS A 107 11.19 -2.41 -7.99
CA HIS A 107 10.81 -3.76 -7.60
C HIS A 107 9.30 -3.94 -7.36
N GLY A 108 8.49 -2.89 -7.49
CA GLY A 108 7.03 -3.01 -7.36
C GLY A 108 6.42 -3.91 -8.46
N PRO A 109 5.23 -4.49 -8.22
CA PRO A 109 4.40 -4.36 -7.03
C PRO A 109 4.88 -5.21 -5.84
N TRP A 110 4.74 -4.67 -4.63
CA TRP A 110 5.13 -5.33 -3.39
C TRP A 110 3.93 -5.96 -2.69
N ARG A 111 4.12 -7.16 -2.15
CA ARG A 111 3.12 -7.89 -1.37
C ARG A 111 3.74 -8.43 -0.09
N ILE A 112 3.00 -8.40 1.01
CA ILE A 112 3.46 -9.02 2.24
C ILE A 112 3.26 -10.54 2.14
N ALA A 113 4.36 -11.30 2.24
CA ALA A 113 4.34 -12.76 2.27
C ALA A 113 4.19 -13.27 3.71
N TYR A 114 4.85 -12.61 4.66
CA TYR A 114 4.77 -12.92 6.08
C TYR A 114 4.86 -11.65 6.93
N LYS A 115 4.03 -11.58 7.97
CA LYS A 115 4.04 -10.49 8.95
C LYS A 115 4.99 -10.81 10.09
N GLY A 116 5.94 -9.91 10.33
CA GLY A 116 6.80 -9.93 11.50
C GLY A 116 6.00 -9.90 12.79
N ARG A 117 6.66 -10.25 13.89
CA ARG A 117 6.05 -10.21 15.23
C ARG A 117 5.62 -8.78 15.57
N GLU A 118 6.51 -7.82 15.36
CA GLU A 118 6.26 -6.40 15.66
C GLU A 118 5.03 -5.87 14.94
N ARG A 119 4.86 -6.22 13.66
CA ARG A 119 3.67 -5.83 12.89
C ARG A 119 2.39 -6.43 13.46
N ARG A 120 2.41 -7.70 13.85
CA ARG A 120 1.23 -8.36 14.45
C ARG A 120 0.84 -7.69 15.77
N GLU A 121 1.82 -7.40 16.62
CA GLU A 121 1.60 -6.71 17.89
C GLU A 121 1.08 -5.28 17.70
N ALA A 122 1.55 -4.57 16.67
CA ALA A 122 1.01 -3.25 16.32
C ALA A 122 -0.45 -3.35 15.85
N GLU A 123 -0.77 -4.28 14.96
CA GLU A 123 -2.14 -4.48 14.47
C GLU A 123 -3.12 -4.91 15.58
N ASP A 124 -2.68 -5.72 16.54
CA ASP A 124 -3.50 -6.12 17.67
C ASP A 124 -3.75 -4.96 18.64
N ARG A 125 -2.79 -4.03 18.77
CA ARG A 125 -2.95 -2.79 19.55
C ARG A 125 -3.95 -1.84 18.92
N ASP A 126 -3.81 -1.55 17.62
CA ASP A 126 -4.74 -0.68 16.89
C ASP A 126 -6.17 -1.20 17.00
N ARG A 127 -6.36 -2.53 16.92
CA ARG A 127 -7.67 -3.16 17.09
C ARG A 127 -8.23 -3.01 18.51
N ALA A 128 -7.37 -3.05 19.53
CA ALA A 128 -7.79 -2.88 20.92
C ALA A 128 -8.23 -1.44 21.20
N GLU A 129 -7.54 -0.45 20.62
CA GLU A 129 -7.85 0.98 20.77
C GLU A 129 -9.17 1.35 20.04
N ASP A 130 -9.44 0.78 18.87
CA ASP A 130 -10.72 0.95 18.17
C ASP A 130 -11.92 0.40 18.98
N HIS A 131 -11.69 -0.53 19.90
CA HIS A 131 -12.73 -1.14 20.74
C HIS A 131 -13.03 -0.35 22.03
N ASP A 132 -12.17 0.61 22.42
CA ASP A 132 -12.32 1.39 23.67
C ASP A 132 -13.11 2.71 23.46
N LEU A 133 -13.39 3.08 22.21
CA LEU A 133 -14.19 4.27 21.86
C LEU A 133 -15.72 4.02 21.88
N GLY A 134 -16.16 2.85 22.38
CA GLY A 134 -17.55 2.37 22.29
C GLY A 134 -18.44 2.60 23.50
N ASP A 135 -17.91 3.05 24.64
CA ASP A 135 -18.67 3.20 25.89
C ASP A 135 -18.70 4.67 26.36
N GLU A 136 -19.16 5.60 25.51
CA GLU A 136 -19.76 6.83 26.04
C GLU A 136 -21.17 6.50 26.56
N PRO A 137 -21.45 6.67 27.86
CA PRO A 137 -22.78 6.44 28.39
C PRO A 137 -23.76 7.44 27.75
N PRO A 138 -24.99 7.02 27.40
CA PRO A 138 -25.99 7.94 26.90
C PRO A 138 -26.31 8.96 28.01
N PHE A 139 -26.08 10.24 27.73
CA PHE A 139 -26.63 11.35 28.50
C PHE A 139 -28.15 11.42 28.30
#